data_AF-A0A2Z6QNI0-F1
#
_entry.id   AF-A0A2Z6QNI0-F1
#
_cell.length_a   1.000
_cell.length_b   1.000
_cell.length_c   1.000
_cell.angle_alpha   90.00
_cell.angle_beta   90.00
_cell.angle_gamma   90.00
#
_symmetry.space_group_name_H-M   'P 1'
#
loop_
_entity.id
_entity.type
_entity.pdbx_description
1 polymer ?
#
loop_
_entity_poly.entity_id
_entity_poly.type
_entity_poly.pdbx_seq_one_letter_code
_entity_poly.pdbx_strand_id
1 'polypeptide(L)'
;MSVETKNIRENISLKGSTKIVVEFFEFALNSILFQRAIYPPEDFKMVKKYGLNVLVTIDDSVKSYLKKLLTQVEAWLNAGKISKLILAIMNVETREILERWQFDIQIIDEDNKENRGPGGGKKQRAEQEIKNEIQAIIRQITASVTFLPVLEDECTFNILAFTDKDAEVPAEWDDSDPHIIQNPEYYYVRNLKIVLIKLNKQLLQ
;
A
#
# COMPACT_ATOMS: atom_id res chain seq x y z
N MET A 1 16.02 -14.34 -30.51
CA MET A 1 16.55 -13.02 -30.14
C MET A 1 15.88 -12.61 -28.85
N SER A 2 16.64 -12.64 -27.76
CA SER A 2 16.18 -12.36 -26.41
C SER A 2 15.95 -10.87 -26.25
N VAL A 3 14.75 -10.46 -25.83
CA VAL A 3 14.45 -9.06 -25.51
C VAL A 3 15.01 -8.80 -24.12
N GLU A 4 16.18 -8.17 -24.08
CA GLU A 4 16.83 -7.73 -22.85
C GLU A 4 16.02 -6.58 -22.26
N THR A 5 15.36 -6.84 -21.12
CA THR A 5 14.53 -5.84 -20.44
C THR A 5 15.46 -4.85 -19.74
N LYS A 6 15.64 -3.67 -20.35
CA LYS A 6 16.50 -2.58 -19.85
C LYS A 6 15.92 -2.05 -18.53
N ASN A 7 16.47 -2.51 -17.41
CA ASN A 7 16.11 -2.08 -16.07
C ASN A 7 16.85 -0.77 -15.76
N ILE A 8 16.25 0.37 -16.13
CA ILE A 8 16.86 1.69 -15.93
C ILE A 8 16.58 2.10 -14.47
N ARG A 9 17.58 1.97 -13.60
CA ARG A 9 17.54 2.46 -12.22
C ARG A 9 18.06 3.91 -12.22
N GLU A 10 17.15 4.89 -12.18
CA GLU A 10 17.49 6.32 -12.18
C GLU A 10 17.51 6.90 -10.76
N ASN A 11 18.49 7.76 -10.45
CA ASN A 11 18.69 8.34 -9.12
C ASN A 11 17.51 9.22 -8.68
N ILE A 12 16.85 8.83 -7.58
CA ILE A 12 15.80 9.59 -6.92
C ILE A 12 16.24 9.83 -5.48
N SER A 13 16.40 11.10 -5.10
CA SER A 13 16.67 11.46 -3.70
C SER A 13 15.60 10.86 -2.78
N LEU A 14 16.05 10.08 -1.79
CA LEU A 14 15.20 9.35 -0.85
C LEU A 14 14.11 10.23 -0.22
N LYS A 15 14.42 11.49 0.14
CA LYS A 15 13.44 12.42 0.73
C LYS A 15 12.33 12.86 -0.24
N GLY A 16 12.64 12.94 -1.53
CA GLY A 16 11.68 13.26 -2.59
C GLY A 16 10.79 12.07 -2.94
N SER A 17 11.35 10.86 -2.97
CA SER A 17 10.59 9.63 -3.14
C SER A 17 9.72 9.32 -1.92
N THR A 18 10.19 9.53 -0.69
CA THR A 18 9.40 9.25 0.52
C THR A 18 8.06 9.97 0.51
N LYS A 19 8.01 11.27 0.20
CA LYS A 19 6.73 12.01 0.15
C LYS A 19 5.77 11.46 -0.89
N ILE A 20 6.31 11.05 -2.04
CA ILE A 20 5.51 10.45 -3.12
C ILE A 20 4.98 9.08 -2.70
N VAL A 21 5.79 8.28 -1.99
CA VAL A 21 5.41 6.97 -1.45
C VAL A 21 4.37 7.09 -0.34
N VAL A 22 4.50 8.07 0.56
CA VAL A 22 3.51 8.34 1.61
C VAL A 22 2.17 8.75 1.02
N GLU A 23 2.19 9.64 0.02
CA GLU A 23 0.98 10.04 -0.69
C GLU A 23 0.37 8.86 -1.47
N PHE A 24 1.19 7.97 -2.04
CA PHE A 24 0.70 6.71 -2.61
C PHE A 24 -0.04 5.86 -1.59
N PHE A 25 0.54 5.65 -0.40
CA PHE A 25 -0.12 4.86 0.65
C PHE A 25 -1.43 5.50 1.09
N GLU A 26 -1.52 6.82 1.19
CA GLU A 26 -2.77 7.52 1.46
C GLU A 26 -3.87 7.14 0.47
N PHE A 27 -3.59 7.22 -0.83
CA PHE A 27 -4.58 6.88 -1.86
C PHE A 27 -4.87 5.39 -1.93
N ALA A 28 -3.86 4.54 -1.74
CA ALA A 28 -4.03 3.09 -1.77
C ALA A 28 -4.92 2.62 -0.63
N LEU A 29 -4.66 3.07 0.61
CA LEU A 29 -5.47 2.72 1.78
C LEU A 29 -6.90 3.23 1.63
N ASN A 30 -7.11 4.48 1.25
CA ASN A 30 -8.45 5.01 0.99
C ASN A 30 -9.19 4.22 -0.12
N SER A 31 -8.48 3.85 -1.19
CA SER A 31 -9.07 3.06 -2.28
C SER A 31 -9.50 1.68 -1.79
N ILE A 32 -8.71 1.00 -0.96
CA ILE A 32 -9.08 -0.31 -0.39
C ILE A 32 -10.30 -0.16 0.53
N LEU A 33 -10.29 0.82 1.45
CA LEU A 33 -11.40 1.06 2.37
C LEU A 33 -12.73 1.29 1.63
N PHE A 34 -12.70 2.06 0.54
CA PHE A 34 -13.88 2.27 -0.30
C PHE A 34 -14.27 1.02 -1.10
N GLN A 35 -13.34 0.42 -1.83
CA GLN A 35 -13.65 -0.68 -2.76
C GLN A 35 -14.04 -1.98 -2.06
N ARG A 36 -13.61 -2.17 -0.81
CA ARG A 36 -14.03 -3.29 0.04
C ARG A 36 -15.20 -2.94 0.96
N ALA A 37 -15.81 -1.76 0.77
CA ALA A 37 -16.97 -1.29 1.53
C ALA A 37 -16.78 -1.33 3.06
N ILE A 38 -15.55 -1.06 3.54
CA ILE A 38 -15.25 -0.97 4.98
C ILE A 38 -15.89 0.29 5.58
N TYR A 39 -16.00 1.33 4.77
CA TYR A 39 -16.75 2.54 5.07
C TYR A 39 -17.75 2.81 3.96
N PRO A 40 -18.88 3.47 4.27
CA PRO A 40 -19.94 3.68 3.29
C PRO A 40 -19.52 4.70 2.23
N PRO A 41 -20.06 4.62 0.99
CA PRO A 41 -19.63 5.46 -0.13
C PRO A 41 -19.75 6.97 0.10
N GLU A 42 -20.74 7.41 0.87
CA GLU A 42 -20.99 8.81 1.25
C GLU A 42 -19.85 9.42 2.07
N ASP A 43 -19.07 8.58 2.77
CA ASP A 43 -17.91 9.01 3.54
C ASP A 43 -16.67 9.20 2.67
N PHE A 44 -16.81 9.21 1.33
CA PHE A 44 -15.71 9.47 0.40
C PHE A 44 -16.05 10.57 -0.60
N LYS A 45 -15.02 11.33 -0.96
CA LYS A 45 -15.07 12.28 -2.07
C LYS A 45 -14.06 11.95 -3.13
N MET A 46 -14.41 12.28 -4.37
CA MET A 46 -13.51 12.16 -5.50
C MET A 46 -12.54 13.34 -5.54
N VAL A 47 -11.25 13.03 -5.66
CA VAL A 47 -10.15 14.00 -5.80
C VAL A 47 -9.36 13.66 -7.06
N LYS A 48 -8.94 14.68 -7.81
CA LYS A 48 -8.05 14.50 -8.97
C LYS A 48 -6.59 14.51 -8.52
N LYS A 49 -5.90 13.39 -8.66
CA LYS A 49 -4.45 13.29 -8.42
C LYS A 49 -3.80 12.34 -9.42
N TYR A 50 -2.58 12.65 -9.86
CA TYR A 50 -1.82 11.82 -10.81
C TYR A 50 -2.57 11.49 -12.11
N GLY A 51 -3.43 12.40 -12.57
CA GLY A 51 -4.29 12.16 -13.72
C GLY A 51 -5.37 11.08 -13.49
N LEU A 52 -5.63 10.72 -12.23
CA LEU A 52 -6.69 9.81 -11.80
C LEU A 52 -7.73 10.55 -10.96
N ASN A 53 -8.95 10.03 -11.04
CA ASN A 53 -9.96 10.28 -10.02
C ASN A 53 -9.78 9.24 -8.93
N VAL A 54 -9.32 9.66 -7.75
CA VAL A 54 -9.12 8.81 -6.58
C VAL A 54 -10.12 9.20 -5.49
N LEU A 55 -10.51 8.24 -4.67
CA LEU A 55 -11.43 8.47 -3.56
C LEU A 55 -10.62 8.67 -2.28
N VAL A 56 -11.04 9.65 -1.49
CA VAL A 56 -10.45 9.98 -0.20
C VAL A 56 -11.58 10.16 0.80
N THR A 57 -11.40 9.61 1.99
CA THR A 57 -12.40 9.71 3.06
C THR A 57 -12.65 11.17 3.46
N ILE A 58 -13.91 11.50 3.75
CA ILE A 58 -14.34 12.75 4.36
C ILE A 58 -14.64 12.61 5.86
N ASP A 59 -14.62 11.39 6.40
CA ASP A 59 -14.74 11.17 7.84
C ASP A 59 -13.50 11.66 8.58
N ASP A 60 -13.68 12.50 9.59
CA ASP A 60 -12.57 13.14 10.28
C ASP A 60 -11.81 12.19 11.20
N SER A 61 -12.47 11.14 11.72
CA SER A 61 -11.82 10.13 12.55
C SER A 61 -10.87 9.27 11.72
N VAL A 62 -11.31 8.80 10.55
CA VAL A 62 -10.51 8.02 9.61
C VAL A 62 -9.38 8.87 9.04
N LYS A 63 -9.63 10.12 8.64
CA LYS A 63 -8.57 11.04 8.21
C LYS A 63 -7.49 11.20 9.27
N SER A 64 -7.90 11.45 10.52
CA SER A 64 -6.97 11.68 11.63
C SER A 64 -6.13 10.42 11.90
N TYR A 65 -6.77 9.25 11.90
CA TYR A 65 -6.11 7.97 12.05
C TYR A 65 -5.09 7.72 10.93
N LEU A 66 -5.50 7.80 9.66
CA LEU A 66 -4.61 7.61 8.52
C LEU A 66 -3.47 8.63 8.50
N LYS A 67 -3.73 9.89 8.87
CA LYS A 67 -2.70 10.92 8.93
C LYS A 67 -1.63 10.60 9.98
N LYS A 68 -2.02 10.20 11.19
CA LYS A 68 -1.07 9.79 12.25
C LYS A 68 -0.24 8.60 11.79
N LEU A 69 -0.91 7.59 11.23
CA LEU A 69 -0.25 6.40 10.68
C LEU A 69 0.78 6.77 9.60
N LEU A 70 0.38 7.55 8.61
CA LEU A 70 1.24 7.94 7.50
C LEU A 70 2.40 8.85 7.93
N THR A 71 2.21 9.67 8.96
CA THR A 71 3.30 10.45 9.57
C THR A 71 4.37 9.52 10.14
N GLN A 72 3.96 8.44 10.81
CA GLN A 72 4.91 7.46 11.34
C GLN A 72 5.58 6.63 10.24
N VAL A 73 4.81 6.22 9.23
CA VAL A 73 5.35 5.53 8.05
C VAL A 73 6.39 6.40 7.33
N GLU A 74 6.15 7.71 7.21
CA GLU A 74 7.13 8.66 6.67
C GLU A 74 8.43 8.66 7.48
N ALA A 75 8.35 8.65 8.82
CA ALA A 75 9.52 8.60 9.69
C ALA A 75 10.34 7.30 9.47
N TRP A 76 9.67 6.14 9.45
CA TRP A 76 10.36 4.86 9.21
C TRP A 76 10.92 4.73 7.79
N LEU A 77 10.23 5.25 6.77
CA LEU A 77 10.75 5.30 5.39
C LEU A 77 12.02 6.13 5.31
N ASN A 78 12.02 7.33 5.92
CA ASN A 78 13.19 8.20 5.93
C ASN A 78 14.37 7.60 6.72
N ALA A 79 14.09 6.79 7.74
CA ALA A 79 15.09 6.09 8.52
C ALA A 79 15.60 4.80 7.86
N GLY A 80 14.97 4.34 6.77
CA GLY A 80 15.32 3.06 6.16
C GLY A 80 14.79 1.84 6.94
N LYS A 81 13.85 2.04 7.87
CA LYS A 81 13.50 1.08 8.93
C LYS A 81 12.22 0.29 8.69
N ILE A 82 11.51 0.50 7.58
CA ILE A 82 10.27 -0.22 7.25
C ILE A 82 10.46 -1.08 6.01
N SER A 83 9.99 -2.33 6.10
CA SER A 83 10.08 -3.32 5.01
C SER A 83 8.73 -3.71 4.44
N LYS A 84 7.64 -3.61 5.21
CA LYS A 84 6.28 -3.92 4.74
C LYS A 84 5.23 -3.04 5.41
N LEU A 85 4.18 -2.72 4.68
CA LEU A 85 2.94 -2.18 5.21
C LEU A 85 1.80 -3.13 4.82
N ILE A 86 0.94 -3.45 5.77
CA ILE A 86 -0.17 -4.39 5.56
C ILE A 86 -1.48 -3.77 6.05
N LEU A 87 -2.52 -3.82 5.22
CA LEU A 87 -3.90 -3.61 5.66
C LEU A 87 -4.57 -4.98 5.75
N ALA A 88 -4.94 -5.39 6.95
CA ALA A 88 -5.69 -6.61 7.22
C ALA A 88 -7.17 -6.27 7.41
N ILE A 89 -8.05 -6.89 6.63
CA ILE A 89 -9.50 -6.79 6.77
C ILE A 89 -9.97 -8.02 7.55
N MET A 90 -10.80 -7.78 8.55
CA MET A 90 -11.28 -8.83 9.44
C MET A 90 -12.76 -8.70 9.76
N ASN A 91 -13.42 -9.83 9.96
CA ASN A 91 -14.80 -9.87 10.42
C ASN A 91 -14.87 -9.35 11.87
N VAL A 92 -15.84 -8.48 12.17
CA VAL A 92 -15.99 -7.85 13.49
C VAL A 92 -16.38 -8.87 14.57
N GLU A 93 -17.23 -9.83 14.24
CA GLU A 93 -17.76 -10.82 15.18
C GLU A 93 -16.77 -11.95 15.45
N THR A 94 -16.25 -12.58 14.39
CA THR A 94 -15.38 -13.77 14.50
C THR A 94 -13.92 -13.41 14.72
N ARG A 95 -13.52 -12.17 14.41
CA ARG A 95 -12.13 -11.71 14.34
C ARG A 95 -11.26 -12.47 13.34
N GLU A 96 -11.88 -13.18 12.39
CA GLU A 96 -11.17 -13.88 11.32
C GLU A 96 -10.64 -12.88 10.28
N ILE A 97 -9.40 -13.09 9.83
CA ILE A 97 -8.74 -12.22 8.84
C ILE A 97 -9.13 -12.66 7.44
N LEU A 98 -10.07 -11.94 6.83
CA LEU A 98 -10.62 -12.27 5.51
C LEU A 98 -9.67 -11.91 4.36
N GLU A 99 -9.05 -10.73 4.46
CA GLU A 99 -8.12 -10.23 3.44
C GLU A 99 -6.89 -9.59 4.06
N ARG A 100 -5.76 -9.71 3.38
CA ARG A 100 -4.51 -9.08 3.75
C ARG A 100 -3.85 -8.47 2.52
N TRP A 101 -3.87 -7.15 2.48
CA TRP A 101 -3.28 -6.33 1.44
C TRP A 101 -1.87 -5.95 1.85
N GLN A 102 -0.86 -6.60 1.26
CA GLN A 102 0.54 -6.44 1.62
C GLN A 102 1.31 -5.62 0.58
N PHE A 103 1.91 -4.53 1.04
CA PHE A 103 2.83 -3.69 0.30
C PHE A 103 4.25 -4.00 0.77
N ASP A 104 5.05 -4.63 -0.10
CA ASP A 104 6.47 -4.84 0.17
C ASP A 104 7.26 -3.58 -0.22
N ILE A 105 8.07 -3.09 0.71
CA ILE A 105 8.83 -1.85 0.57
C ILE A 105 10.31 -2.22 0.40
N GLN A 106 10.88 -1.78 -0.71
CA GLN A 106 12.31 -1.93 -0.98
C GLN A 106 12.95 -0.55 -0.99
N ILE A 107 13.75 -0.28 0.03
CA ILE A 107 14.53 0.94 0.14
C ILE A 107 15.86 0.67 -0.55
N ILE A 108 16.10 1.33 -1.68
CA ILE A 108 17.33 1.19 -2.45
C ILE A 108 18.29 2.28 -1.95
N ASP A 109 19.28 1.89 -1.15
CA ASP A 109 20.36 2.79 -0.75
C ASP A 109 21.29 3.06 -1.95
N GLU A 110 21.35 4.33 -2.36
CA GLU A 110 22.20 4.80 -3.48
C GLU A 110 23.70 4.85 -3.14
N ASP A 111 24.12 4.52 -1.92
CA ASP A 111 25.52 4.66 -1.47
C ASP A 111 26.49 3.60 -2.05
N ASN A 112 26.02 2.68 -2.90
CA ASN A 112 26.88 1.77 -3.64
C ASN A 112 27.02 2.15 -5.14
N LYS A 113 28.06 2.93 -5.40
CA LYS A 113 28.84 3.12 -6.65
C LYS A 113 28.34 4.13 -7.70
N GLU A 114 29.19 5.17 -7.84
CA GLU A 114 29.69 5.74 -9.10
C GLU A 114 28.66 6.08 -10.19
N ASN A 115 28.01 7.26 -10.10
CA ASN A 115 27.80 8.12 -11.27
C ASN A 115 27.21 9.49 -10.87
N ARG A 116 28.06 10.44 -10.52
CA ARG A 116 27.68 11.86 -10.36
C ARG A 116 27.88 12.58 -11.70
N GLY A 117 26.79 12.78 -12.45
CA GLY A 117 26.77 13.68 -13.61
C GLY A 117 25.79 14.84 -13.36
N PRO A 118 26.10 16.08 -13.79
CA PRO A 118 25.28 17.26 -13.49
C PRO A 118 24.01 17.28 -14.36
N GLY A 119 22.86 17.65 -13.80
CA GLY A 119 21.70 18.03 -14.62
C GLY A 119 20.33 17.91 -13.94
N GLY A 120 19.72 19.05 -13.61
CA GLY A 120 18.36 19.14 -13.05
C GLY A 120 17.22 18.62 -13.94
N GLY A 121 17.48 18.29 -15.21
CA GLY A 121 16.50 17.67 -16.12
C GLY A 121 16.24 16.18 -15.88
N LYS A 122 17.13 15.49 -15.15
CA LYS A 122 17.00 14.03 -14.90
C LYS A 122 16.00 13.70 -13.79
N LYS A 123 15.81 14.60 -12.83
CA LYS A 123 14.90 14.41 -11.69
C LYS A 123 13.42 14.39 -12.10
N GLN A 124 13.02 15.21 -13.08
CA GLN A 124 11.63 15.28 -13.54
C GLN A 124 11.17 14.01 -14.27
N ARG A 125 12.08 13.34 -14.98
CA ARG A 125 11.78 12.08 -15.67
C ARG A 125 11.49 10.96 -14.67
N ALA A 126 12.35 10.81 -13.67
CA ALA A 126 12.17 9.82 -12.61
C ALA A 126 10.90 10.07 -11.78
N GLU A 127 10.58 11.33 -11.44
CA GLU A 127 9.32 11.66 -10.77
C GLU A 127 8.09 11.31 -11.62
N GLN A 128 8.13 11.52 -12.94
CA GLN A 128 7.03 11.14 -13.83
C GLN A 128 6.87 9.62 -13.93
N GLU A 129 7.97 8.88 -13.93
CA GLU A 129 7.95 7.41 -13.93
C GLU A 129 7.32 6.87 -12.65
N ILE A 130 7.70 7.38 -11.48
CA ILE A 130 7.07 7.03 -10.19
C ILE A 130 5.56 7.34 -10.21
N LYS A 131 5.16 8.51 -10.73
CA LYS A 131 3.74 8.88 -10.83
C LYS A 131 2.95 7.91 -11.71
N ASN A 132 3.54 7.48 -12.82
CA ASN A 132 2.93 6.49 -13.71
C ASN A 132 2.81 5.12 -13.04
N GLU A 133 3.78 4.74 -12.21
CA GLU A 133 3.72 3.51 -11.42
C GLU A 133 2.62 3.56 -10.36
N ILE A 134 2.53 4.64 -9.59
CA ILE A 134 1.44 4.90 -8.65
C ILE A 134 0.09 4.80 -9.37
N GLN A 135 -0.04 5.48 -10.51
CA GLN A 135 -1.25 5.43 -11.31
C GLN A 135 -1.62 4.00 -11.72
N ALA A 136 -0.64 3.19 -12.12
CA ALA A 136 -0.85 1.80 -12.48
C ALA A 136 -1.31 0.96 -11.28
N ILE A 137 -0.70 1.15 -10.11
CA ILE A 137 -1.04 0.41 -8.89
C ILE A 137 -2.44 0.77 -8.40
N ILE A 138 -2.83 2.05 -8.39
CA ILE A 138 -4.18 2.46 -7.98
C ILE A 138 -5.24 1.86 -8.90
N ARG A 139 -5.04 1.92 -10.23
CA ARG A 139 -5.95 1.26 -11.20
C ARG A 139 -6.05 -0.25 -10.95
N GLN A 140 -4.94 -0.85 -10.57
CA GLN A 140 -4.84 -2.27 -10.28
C GLN A 140 -5.58 -2.67 -9.00
N ILE A 141 -5.47 -1.88 -7.93
CA ILE A 141 -6.28 -2.07 -6.71
C ILE A 141 -7.76 -2.06 -7.09
N THR A 142 -8.22 -1.04 -7.83
CA THR A 142 -9.61 -0.96 -8.29
C THR A 142 -10.01 -2.15 -9.16
N ALA A 143 -9.16 -2.58 -10.10
CA ALA A 143 -9.45 -3.73 -10.97
C ALA A 143 -9.43 -5.06 -10.21
N SER A 144 -8.59 -5.21 -9.18
CA SER A 144 -8.45 -6.46 -8.44
C SER A 144 -9.74 -6.85 -7.72
N VAL A 145 -10.52 -5.85 -7.29
CA VAL A 145 -11.79 -6.01 -6.56
C VAL A 145 -12.81 -6.84 -7.34
N THR A 146 -12.79 -6.82 -8.67
CA THR A 146 -13.70 -7.63 -9.49
C THR A 146 -13.42 -9.14 -9.42
N PHE A 147 -12.25 -9.52 -8.92
CA PHE A 147 -11.84 -10.92 -8.77
C PHE A 147 -11.87 -11.40 -7.31
N LEU A 148 -12.12 -10.49 -6.37
CA LEU A 148 -12.21 -10.81 -4.95
C LEU A 148 -13.63 -11.30 -4.60
N PRO A 149 -13.76 -12.24 -3.65
CA PRO A 149 -15.06 -12.59 -3.08
C PRO A 149 -15.78 -11.36 -2.53
N VAL A 150 -17.12 -11.41 -2.49
CA VAL A 150 -17.89 -10.36 -1.80
C VAL A 150 -17.70 -10.54 -0.30
N LEU A 151 -17.48 -9.43 0.42
CA LEU A 151 -17.52 -9.42 1.88
C LEU A 151 -18.99 -9.27 2.28
N GLU A 152 -19.57 -10.34 2.86
CA GLU A 152 -20.99 -10.37 3.22
C GLU A 152 -21.25 -9.81 4.62
N ASP A 153 -20.27 -9.91 5.51
CA ASP A 153 -20.37 -9.52 6.92
C ASP A 153 -19.77 -8.14 7.21
N GLU A 154 -20.12 -7.58 8.37
CA GLU A 154 -19.50 -6.37 8.88
C GLU A 154 -17.99 -6.60 9.13
N CYS A 155 -17.17 -5.79 8.45
CA CYS A 155 -15.73 -5.89 8.47
C CYS A 155 -15.10 -4.64 9.07
N THR A 156 -14.00 -4.84 9.79
CA THR A 156 -13.09 -3.79 10.23
C THR A 156 -11.70 -4.02 9.66
N PHE A 157 -10.77 -3.11 9.93
CA PHE A 157 -9.40 -3.22 9.42
C PHE A 157 -8.35 -2.86 10.47
N ASN A 158 -7.21 -3.54 10.38
CA ASN A 158 -5.99 -3.22 11.11
C ASN A 158 -4.88 -2.87 10.11
N ILE A 159 -3.97 -1.97 10.49
CA ILE A 159 -2.76 -1.70 9.71
C ILE A 159 -1.55 -2.16 10.51
N LEU A 160 -0.70 -2.96 9.86
CA LEU A 160 0.55 -3.45 10.41
C LEU A 160 1.73 -2.88 9.64
N ALA A 161 2.77 -2.48 10.35
CA ALA A 161 4.06 -2.11 9.78
C ALA A 161 5.11 -3.11 10.24
N PHE A 162 5.91 -3.62 9.29
CA PHE A 162 7.04 -4.48 9.60
C PHE A 162 8.30 -3.63 9.55
N THR A 163 8.86 -3.36 10.72
CA THR A 163 10.06 -2.55 10.88
C THR A 163 11.26 -3.39 11.32
N ASP A 164 12.44 -2.83 11.20
CA ASP A 164 13.64 -3.42 11.81
C ASP A 164 13.50 -3.44 13.34
N LYS A 165 14.21 -4.39 13.98
CA LYS A 165 14.14 -4.60 15.44
C LYS A 165 14.65 -3.42 16.27
N ASP A 166 15.46 -2.55 15.66
CA ASP A 166 16.05 -1.36 16.29
C ASP A 166 15.33 -0.07 15.89
N ALA A 167 14.17 -0.16 15.22
CA ALA A 167 13.35 1.00 14.90
C ALA A 167 12.73 1.59 16.17
N GLU A 168 12.71 2.92 16.25
CA GLU A 168 11.95 3.60 17.30
C GLU A 168 10.44 3.45 17.01
N VAL A 169 9.72 2.83 17.95
CA VAL A 169 8.28 2.59 17.90
C VAL A 169 7.58 3.59 18.83
N PRO A 170 6.67 4.45 18.32
CA PRO A 170 5.91 5.36 19.15
C PRO A 170 4.93 4.63 20.09
N ALA A 171 4.51 5.30 21.16
CA ALA A 171 3.60 4.72 22.15
C ALA A 171 2.21 4.33 21.59
N GLU A 172 1.79 4.95 20.49
CA GLU A 172 0.54 4.64 19.79
C GLU A 172 0.62 3.36 18.93
N TRP A 173 1.82 2.79 18.79
CA TRP A 173 2.07 1.52 18.10
C TRP A 173 2.44 0.46 19.13
N ASP A 174 1.89 -0.73 18.97
CA ASP A 174 2.14 -1.87 19.84
C ASP A 174 2.49 -3.10 18.99
N ASP A 175 3.19 -4.04 19.60
CA ASP A 175 3.53 -5.31 18.97
C ASP A 175 2.24 -6.11 18.70
N SER A 176 2.14 -6.67 17.51
CA SER A 176 0.94 -7.39 17.06
C SER A 176 1.29 -8.74 16.43
N ASP A 177 0.35 -9.69 16.50
CA ASP A 177 0.42 -10.91 15.68
C ASP A 177 0.53 -10.51 14.20
N PRO A 178 1.30 -11.22 13.36
CA PRO A 178 1.46 -10.87 11.95
C PRO A 178 0.18 -10.98 11.10
N HIS A 179 -0.97 -11.34 11.68
CA HIS A 179 -2.26 -11.53 11.01
C HIS A 179 -2.10 -12.46 9.79
N ILE A 180 -1.52 -13.64 10.04
CA ILE A 180 -1.28 -14.64 8.99
C ILE A 180 -2.57 -15.41 8.73
N ILE A 181 -2.98 -15.42 7.46
CA ILE A 181 -4.13 -16.19 6.99
C ILE A 181 -3.73 -17.67 6.87
N GLN A 182 -4.51 -18.58 7.47
CA GLN A 182 -4.33 -20.03 7.32
C GLN A 182 -4.86 -20.48 5.95
N ASN A 183 -4.09 -21.32 5.24
CA ASN A 183 -4.40 -21.80 3.87
C ASN A 183 -4.73 -20.68 2.86
N PRO A 184 -3.81 -19.74 2.63
CA PRO A 184 -4.11 -18.57 1.82
C PRO A 184 -4.17 -18.87 0.32
N GLU A 185 -5.02 -18.13 -0.39
CA GLU A 185 -4.88 -17.91 -1.83
C GLU A 185 -4.16 -16.59 -2.09
N TYR A 186 -3.21 -16.62 -3.02
CA TYR A 186 -2.36 -15.47 -3.33
C TYR A 186 -2.71 -14.89 -4.69
N TYR A 187 -2.97 -13.59 -4.70
CA TYR A 187 -3.14 -12.82 -5.92
C TYR A 187 -2.02 -11.78 -5.99
N TYR A 188 -1.25 -11.84 -7.06
CA TYR A 188 -0.12 -10.95 -7.29
C TYR A 188 -0.50 -9.90 -8.32
N VAL A 189 -0.33 -8.65 -7.95
CA VAL A 189 -0.61 -7.51 -8.84
C VAL A 189 0.62 -6.60 -8.84
N ARG A 190 1.54 -6.84 -9.77
CA ARG A 190 2.89 -6.21 -9.79
C ARG A 190 3.59 -6.33 -8.42
N ASN A 191 3.97 -5.21 -7.79
CA ASN A 191 4.64 -5.11 -6.50
C ASN A 191 3.66 -5.19 -5.30
N LEU A 192 2.38 -5.48 -5.54
CA LEU A 192 1.36 -5.67 -4.51
C LEU A 192 1.05 -7.16 -4.38
N LYS A 193 1.11 -7.67 -3.14
CA LYS A 193 0.70 -9.03 -2.80
C LYS A 193 -0.61 -8.99 -2.03
N ILE A 194 -1.64 -9.62 -2.57
CA ILE A 194 -2.94 -9.79 -1.90
C ILE A 194 -3.01 -11.23 -1.42
N VAL A 195 -3.35 -11.41 -0.15
CA VAL A 195 -3.48 -12.71 0.51
C VAL A 195 -4.92 -12.82 1.01
N LEU A 196 -5.64 -13.87 0.61
CA LEU A 196 -7.04 -14.10 0.97
C LEU A 196 -7.18 -15.44 1.69
N ILE A 197 -8.24 -15.59 2.49
CA ILE A 197 -8.66 -16.93 2.94
C ILE A 197 -9.14 -17.72 1.73
N LYS A 198 -8.72 -18.99 1.65
CA LYS A 198 -9.34 -19.95 0.75
C LYS A 198 -10.75 -20.27 1.22
N LEU A 199 -11.73 -19.55 0.70
CA LEU A 199 -13.12 -19.98 0.77
C LEU A 199 -13.22 -21.25 -0.07
N ASN A 200 -13.47 -22.40 0.58
CA ASN A 200 -13.85 -23.60 -0.15
C ASN A 200 -15.11 -23.25 -0.95
N LYS A 201 -14.96 -22.98 -2.24
CA LYS A 201 -16.06 -23.00 -3.20
C LYS A 201 -16.52 -24.46 -3.33
N GLN A 202 -17.16 -25.00 -2.30
CA GLN A 202 -18.26 -25.93 -2.53
C GLN A 202 -19.44 -25.07 -2.96
N LEU A 203 -19.41 -24.64 -4.23
CA LEU A 203 -20.67 -24.43 -4.91
C LEU A 203 -21.32 -25.81 -4.97
N LEU A 204 -22.40 -25.92 -4.19
CA LEU A 204 -23.46 -26.90 -4.32
C LEU A 204 -23.77 -27.11 -5.82
N GLN A 205 -24.02 -28.37 -6.16
CA GLN A 205 -24.49 -28.84 -7.46
C GLN A 205 -25.71 -28.06 -7.96
#